data_AF-A0A5P1FHJ6-F1
#
_entry.id   AF-A0A5P1FHJ6-F1
#
_cell.length_a   1.000
_cell.length_b   1.000
_cell.length_c   1.000
_cell.angle_alpha   90.00
_cell.angle_beta   90.00
_cell.angle_gamma   90.00
#
_symmetry.space_group_name_H-M   'P 1'
#
loop_
_entity.id
_entity.type
_entity.pdbx_description
1 polymer ?
#
loop_
_entity_poly.entity_id
_entity_poly.type
_entity_poly.pdbx_seq_one_letter_code
_entity_poly.pdbx_strand_id
1 'polypeptide(L)'
;MLVVYMIIIGDVLSGTAAADGVVHHAGVMEGWFGHHWWTERSFLILLTTALVLSPLVSFKRVDSLRYTSALSVASAVVFVVVTAGIASVKLIDGSIGIPRLLPKIVDQASFWKLFTTIPIMVTAFICHYSIHPIENELKDTTQMKSIVRTSLGLCTIVYIATSFFGFLLFGEDTLDDVLANFDADLGFTVYGSLLNDIVRISYTLHLMLVFPIIFYSLRLNLDGLIFPHAVPLVLDGKRFFGVTVGLMGLVLIGANFVPNIWMAFQFTGATAAVAIGFIFPAVIALRDVHEVASKKDRALSWLMIFLAVSSSTVAISSDIYDIIH
;
A
#
# COMPACT_ATOMS: atom_id res chain seq x y z
N MET A 1 5.46 -2.95 -2.38
CA MET A 1 4.75 -2.49 -1.16
C MET A 1 5.68 -1.73 -0.23
N LEU A 2 6.70 -2.35 0.36
CA LEU A 2 7.60 -1.67 1.31
C LEU A 2 8.27 -0.40 0.73
N VAL A 3 8.74 -0.47 -0.52
CA VAL A 3 9.29 0.70 -1.23
C VAL A 3 8.25 1.82 -1.33
N VAL A 4 7.02 1.49 -1.71
CA VAL A 4 5.92 2.47 -1.80
C VAL A 4 5.59 3.08 -0.44
N TYR A 5 5.59 2.28 0.63
CA TYR A 5 5.37 2.81 1.98
C TYR A 5 6.46 3.82 2.38
N MET A 6 7.72 3.53 2.04
CA MET A 6 8.82 4.47 2.27
C MET A 6 8.67 5.76 1.46
N ILE A 7 8.20 5.66 0.21
CA ILE A 7 7.92 6.82 -0.64
C ILE A 7 6.84 7.68 0.02
N ILE A 8 5.67 7.12 0.34
CA ILE A 8 4.57 7.85 0.98
C ILE A 8 5.00 8.47 2.31
N ILE A 9 5.72 7.74 3.16
CA ILE A 9 6.25 8.28 4.43
C ILE A 9 7.18 9.46 4.16
N GLY A 10 8.09 9.34 3.18
CA GLY A 10 8.99 10.42 2.79
C GLY A 10 8.22 11.63 2.30
N ASP A 11 7.35 11.43 1.31
CA ASP A 11 6.51 12.43 0.64
C ASP A 11 5.63 13.20 1.63
N VAL A 12 5.01 12.51 2.59
CA VAL A 12 4.22 13.17 3.64
C VAL A 12 5.09 14.02 4.57
N LEU A 13 6.29 13.56 4.93
CA LEU A 13 7.17 14.27 5.86
C LEU A 13 7.93 15.43 5.20
N SER A 14 8.50 15.23 4.01
CA SER A 14 9.34 16.20 3.30
C SER A 14 8.61 17.04 2.28
N GLY A 15 7.41 16.62 1.86
CA GLY A 15 6.67 17.24 0.77
C GLY A 15 6.95 16.57 -0.57
N THR A 16 6.09 16.86 -1.53
CA THR A 16 6.15 16.36 -2.90
C THR A 16 6.21 17.52 -3.87
N ALA A 17 7.18 17.49 -4.79
CA ALA A 17 7.10 18.32 -5.98
C ALA A 17 6.12 17.65 -6.95
N ALA A 18 5.11 18.37 -7.42
CA ALA A 18 4.23 17.87 -8.48
C ALA A 18 5.07 17.46 -9.71
N ALA A 19 4.62 16.44 -10.45
CA ALA A 19 5.32 15.91 -11.63
C ALA A 19 5.64 16.98 -12.70
N ASP A 20 4.88 18.08 -12.71
CA ASP A 20 5.06 19.21 -13.64
C ASP A 20 6.08 20.26 -13.15
N GLY A 21 6.60 20.13 -11.92
CA GLY A 21 7.59 21.05 -11.32
C GLY A 21 7.05 22.46 -10.97
N VAL A 22 5.76 22.72 -11.19
CA VAL A 22 5.15 24.05 -11.00
C VAL A 22 4.57 24.25 -9.59
N VAL A 23 4.11 23.18 -8.93
CA VAL A 23 3.48 23.25 -7.60
C VAL A 23 4.22 22.34 -6.63
N HIS A 24 4.73 22.93 -5.54
CA HIS A 24 5.38 22.20 -4.45
C HIS A 24 4.38 22.04 -3.30
N HIS A 25 4.04 20.79 -2.99
CA HIS A 25 3.15 20.44 -1.89
C HIS A 25 3.99 20.23 -0.62
N ALA A 26 3.86 21.16 0.33
CA ALA A 26 4.74 21.19 1.51
C ALA A 26 4.56 19.96 2.42
N GLY A 27 5.68 19.41 2.89
CA GLY A 27 5.72 18.32 3.87
C GLY A 27 5.20 18.74 5.24
N VAL A 28 4.86 17.79 6.12
CA VAL A 28 4.54 18.11 7.53
C VAL A 28 5.75 18.76 8.22
N MET A 29 6.95 18.20 8.03
CA MET A 29 8.16 18.72 8.66
C MET A 29 8.59 20.06 8.04
N GLU A 30 8.46 20.17 6.71
CA GLU A 30 8.74 21.41 6.01
C GLU A 30 7.73 22.52 6.38
N GLY A 31 6.45 22.19 6.55
CA GLY A 31 5.42 23.14 6.99
C GLY A 31 5.63 23.63 8.43
N TRP A 32 6.11 22.77 9.33
CA TRP A 32 6.34 23.13 10.73
C TRP A 32 7.65 23.88 10.97
N PHE A 33 8.70 23.53 10.23
CA PHE A 33 10.06 24.02 10.50
C PHE A 33 10.68 24.84 9.36
N GLY A 34 10.02 24.91 8.20
CA GLY A 34 10.56 25.54 7.00
C GLY A 34 11.51 24.63 6.22
N HIS A 35 11.98 25.13 5.08
CA HIS A 35 12.86 24.39 4.19
C HIS A 35 14.30 24.35 4.72
N HIS A 36 14.78 23.17 5.06
CA HIS A 36 16.14 22.92 5.54
C HIS A 36 16.72 21.63 4.93
N TRP A 37 18.05 21.48 4.98
CA TRP A 37 18.74 20.26 4.52
C TRP A 37 18.23 18.98 5.21
N TRP A 38 17.75 19.10 6.45
CA TRP A 38 17.22 17.98 7.23
C TRP A 38 15.72 17.74 7.02
N THR A 39 15.03 18.62 6.29
CA THR A 39 13.67 18.37 5.80
C THR A 39 13.67 17.81 4.38
N GLU A 40 14.84 17.58 3.78
CA GLU A 40 14.95 16.89 2.50
C GLU A 40 14.48 15.44 2.61
N ARG A 41 13.81 14.97 1.55
CA ARG A 41 13.21 13.64 1.44
C ARG A 41 14.19 12.51 1.80
N SER A 42 15.36 12.49 1.19
CA SER A 42 16.34 11.42 1.41
C SER A 42 16.85 11.38 2.85
N PHE A 43 17.03 12.55 3.49
CA PHE A 43 17.44 12.62 4.89
C PHE A 43 16.33 12.14 5.83
N LEU A 44 15.09 12.59 5.63
CA LEU A 44 13.96 12.17 6.46
C LEU A 44 13.66 10.67 6.33
N ILE A 45 13.68 10.13 5.11
CA ILE A 45 13.53 8.69 4.86
C ILE A 45 14.62 7.91 5.61
N LEU A 46 15.88 8.35 5.54
CA LEU A 46 16.99 7.71 6.25
C LEU A 46 16.80 7.78 7.77
N LEU A 47 16.45 8.96 8.29
CA LEU A 47 16.23 9.20 9.71
C LEU A 47 15.09 8.35 10.27
N THR A 48 13.94 8.35 9.61
CA THR A 48 12.79 7.53 9.97
C THR A 48 13.12 6.04 9.89
N THR A 49 13.93 5.64 8.91
CA THR A 49 14.37 4.24 8.82
C THR A 49 15.25 3.84 9.98
N ALA A 50 16.23 4.68 10.32
CA ALA A 50 17.17 4.40 11.40
C ALA A 50 16.48 4.40 12.78
N LEU A 51 15.61 5.38 13.03
CA LEU A 51 15.02 5.61 14.35
C LEU A 51 13.69 4.87 14.59
N VAL A 52 12.91 4.61 13.54
CA VAL A 52 11.57 4.01 13.67
C VAL A 52 11.51 2.64 13.01
N LEU A 53 11.82 2.53 11.72
CA LEU A 53 11.59 1.25 11.01
C LEU A 53 12.58 0.17 11.44
N SER A 54 13.87 0.48 11.58
CA SER A 54 14.92 -0.45 11.99
C SER A 54 14.66 -1.14 13.33
N PRO A 55 14.32 -0.43 14.43
CA PRO A 55 13.97 -1.10 15.68
C PRO A 55 12.69 -1.94 15.54
N LEU A 56 11.70 -1.47 14.79
CA LEU A 56 10.45 -2.21 14.58
C LEU A 56 10.65 -3.50 13.74
N VAL A 57 11.49 -3.50 12.71
CA VAL A 57 11.76 -4.73 11.91
C VAL A 57 12.70 -5.72 12.61
N SER A 58 13.37 -5.27 13.67
CA SER A 58 14.31 -6.11 14.43
C SER A 58 13.60 -7.12 15.34
N PHE A 59 12.27 -7.01 15.50
CA PHE A 59 11.50 -8.03 16.19
C PHE A 59 11.56 -9.38 15.44
N LYS A 60 11.82 -10.44 16.20
CA LYS A 60 11.98 -11.82 15.70
C LYS A 60 10.68 -12.60 15.60
N ARG A 61 9.58 -12.11 16.18
CA ARG A 61 8.26 -12.79 16.22
C ARG A 61 7.15 -11.84 15.79
N VAL A 62 6.17 -12.37 15.06
CA VAL A 62 4.99 -11.60 14.63
C VAL A 62 4.05 -11.30 15.79
N ASP A 63 3.93 -12.19 16.79
CA ASP A 63 3.06 -11.96 17.95
C ASP A 63 3.44 -10.68 18.73
N SER A 64 4.73 -10.32 18.76
CA SER A 64 5.20 -9.04 19.33
C SER A 64 4.66 -7.81 18.59
N LEU A 65 4.29 -7.96 17.31
CA LEU A 65 3.72 -6.92 16.44
C LEU A 65 2.18 -6.87 16.49
N ARG A 66 1.50 -7.71 17.28
CA ARG A 66 0.02 -7.68 17.33
C ARG A 66 -0.53 -6.34 17.80
N TYR A 67 0.14 -5.71 18.77
CA TYR A 67 -0.28 -4.42 19.31
C TYR A 67 -0.04 -3.30 18.30
N THR A 68 1.10 -3.34 17.59
CA THR A 68 1.39 -2.38 16.51
C THR A 68 0.41 -2.54 15.35
N SER A 69 0.01 -3.77 15.03
CA SER A 69 -1.01 -4.04 14.01
C SER A 69 -2.39 -3.50 14.41
N ALA A 70 -2.82 -3.70 15.67
CA ALA A 70 -4.08 -3.16 16.15
C ALA A 70 -4.09 -1.63 16.15
N LEU A 71 -3.00 -1.02 16.61
CA LEU A 71 -2.81 0.44 16.58
C LEU A 71 -2.82 0.97 15.14
N SER A 72 -2.18 0.25 14.21
CA SER A 72 -2.17 0.60 12.79
C SER A 72 -3.58 0.64 12.19
N VAL A 73 -4.41 -0.36 12.47
CA VAL A 73 -5.81 -0.38 12.00
C VAL A 73 -6.61 0.77 12.62
N ALA A 74 -6.40 1.07 13.91
CA ALA A 74 -7.04 2.22 14.55
C ALA A 74 -6.64 3.54 13.87
N SER A 75 -5.36 3.74 13.54
CA SER A 75 -4.88 4.92 12.81
C SER A 75 -5.50 5.04 11.40
N ALA A 76 -5.70 3.94 10.68
CA ALA A 76 -6.41 3.96 9.40
C ALA A 76 -7.89 4.36 9.57
N VAL A 77 -8.55 3.89 10.62
CA VAL A 77 -9.93 4.29 10.93
C VAL A 77 -10.01 5.77 11.29
N VAL A 78 -9.06 6.29 12.08
CA VAL A 78 -8.98 7.73 12.39
C VAL A 78 -8.84 8.55 11.12
N PHE A 79 -7.97 8.14 10.20
CA PHE A 79 -7.82 8.79 8.89
C PHE A 79 -9.14 8.86 8.11
N VAL A 80 -9.88 7.74 8.04
CA VAL A 80 -11.19 7.70 7.37
C VAL A 80 -12.19 8.62 8.05
N VAL A 81 -12.30 8.56 9.38
CA VAL A 81 -13.27 9.34 10.15
C VAL A 81 -13.02 10.83 10.03
N VAL A 82 -11.75 11.27 10.12
CA VAL A 82 -11.40 12.69 9.98
C VAL A 82 -11.67 13.15 8.55
N THR A 83 -11.26 12.38 7.54
CA THR A 83 -11.52 12.71 6.13
C THR A 83 -13.01 12.81 5.83
N ALA A 84 -13.80 11.85 6.33
CA ALA A 84 -15.26 11.85 6.20
C ALA A 84 -15.90 13.06 6.89
N GLY A 85 -15.40 13.42 8.08
CA GLY A 85 -15.85 14.61 8.80
C GLY A 85 -15.60 15.89 8.00
N ILE A 86 -14.38 16.07 7.48
CA ILE A 86 -14.02 17.23 6.65
C ILE A 86 -14.90 17.30 5.40
N ALA A 87 -15.04 16.19 4.68
CA ALA A 87 -15.85 16.12 3.46
C ALA A 87 -17.34 16.42 3.75
N SER A 88 -17.87 15.90 4.85
CA SER A 88 -19.27 16.13 5.24
C SER A 88 -19.53 17.59 5.59
N VAL A 89 -18.64 18.22 6.36
CA VAL A 89 -18.76 19.65 6.71
C VAL A 89 -18.73 20.51 5.46
N LYS A 90 -17.75 20.30 4.56
CA LYS A 90 -17.65 21.06 3.32
C LYS A 90 -18.86 20.89 2.39
N LEU A 91 -19.45 19.69 2.37
CA LEU A 91 -20.65 19.43 1.58
C LEU A 91 -21.87 20.16 2.16
N ILE A 92 -21.99 20.21 3.49
CA ILE A 92 -23.09 20.93 4.18
C ILE A 92 -22.94 22.44 4.02
N ASP A 93 -21.73 22.97 4.14
CA ASP A 93 -21.42 24.39 3.95
C ASP A 93 -21.53 24.85 2.49
N GLY A 94 -21.79 23.92 1.56
CA GLY A 94 -21.89 24.20 0.12
C GLY A 94 -20.57 24.62 -0.52
N SER A 95 -19.45 24.42 0.18
CA SER A 95 -18.11 24.77 -0.30
C SER A 95 -17.60 23.81 -1.37
N ILE A 96 -18.11 22.58 -1.38
CA ILE A 96 -17.85 21.57 -2.42
C ILE A 96 -19.16 21.05 -3.00
N GLY A 97 -19.18 20.87 -4.32
CA GLY A 97 -20.27 20.19 -5.01
C GLY A 97 -20.10 18.68 -5.00
N ILE A 98 -21.15 17.93 -5.35
CA ILE A 98 -21.04 16.49 -5.57
C ILE A 98 -20.22 16.26 -6.85
N PRO A 99 -19.05 15.58 -6.78
CA PRO A 99 -18.22 15.34 -7.94
C PRO A 99 -18.88 14.32 -8.89
N ARG A 100 -18.36 14.21 -10.11
CA ARG A 100 -18.85 13.24 -11.09
C ARG A 100 -18.55 11.82 -10.62
N LEU A 101 -19.60 11.06 -10.31
CA LEU A 101 -19.45 9.65 -9.89
C LEU A 101 -19.07 8.70 -11.03
N LEU A 102 -19.30 9.11 -12.28
CA LEU A 102 -18.96 8.32 -13.47
C LEU A 102 -17.78 8.96 -14.20
N PRO A 103 -16.83 8.14 -14.72
CA PRO A 103 -15.70 8.64 -15.46
C PRO A 103 -16.14 9.29 -16.76
N LYS A 104 -15.47 10.38 -17.14
CA LYS A 104 -15.70 11.07 -18.41
C LYS A 104 -14.93 10.35 -19.51
N ILE A 105 -15.62 9.51 -20.28
CA ILE A 105 -15.01 8.80 -21.42
C ILE A 105 -15.12 9.70 -22.64
N VAL A 106 -14.04 10.41 -22.96
CA VAL A 106 -14.00 11.35 -24.09
C VAL A 106 -13.54 10.66 -25.37
N ASP A 107 -12.65 9.67 -25.24
CA ASP A 107 -12.01 8.96 -26.34
C ASP A 107 -11.65 7.50 -25.97
N GLN A 108 -11.15 6.76 -26.96
CA GLN A 108 -10.75 5.37 -26.78
C GLN A 108 -9.60 5.22 -25.76
N ALA A 109 -8.68 6.20 -25.70
CA ALA A 109 -7.58 6.19 -24.74
C ALA A 109 -8.09 6.32 -23.29
N SER A 110 -9.05 7.22 -23.05
CA SER A 110 -9.72 7.35 -21.73
C SER A 110 -10.39 6.05 -21.29
N PHE A 111 -10.94 5.27 -22.22
CA PHE A 111 -11.52 3.96 -21.90
C PHE A 111 -10.44 2.95 -21.48
N TRP A 112 -9.32 2.87 -22.21
CA TRP A 112 -8.20 1.98 -21.86
C TRP A 112 -7.56 2.36 -20.52
N LYS A 113 -7.52 3.65 -20.18
CA LYS A 113 -7.02 4.13 -18.88
C LYS A 113 -7.82 3.59 -17.70
N LEU A 114 -9.07 3.16 -17.86
CA LEU A 114 -9.82 2.50 -16.78
C LEU A 114 -9.20 1.15 -16.38
N PHE A 115 -8.50 0.48 -17.30
CA PHE A 115 -7.87 -0.82 -17.03
C PHE A 115 -6.59 -0.69 -16.20
N THR A 116 -5.96 0.50 -16.16
CA THR A 116 -4.77 0.73 -15.33
C THR A 116 -5.08 0.71 -13.83
N THR A 117 -6.35 0.88 -13.46
CA THR A 117 -6.85 0.73 -12.08
C THR A 117 -6.91 -0.73 -11.62
N ILE A 118 -7.05 -1.69 -12.54
CA ILE A 118 -7.17 -3.12 -12.19
C ILE A 118 -5.95 -3.63 -11.42
N PRO A 119 -4.70 -3.41 -11.89
CA PRO A 119 -3.49 -3.73 -11.12
C PRO A 119 -3.48 -3.17 -9.70
N ILE A 120 -3.95 -1.93 -9.53
CA ILE A 120 -3.99 -1.24 -8.24
C ILE A 120 -4.99 -1.93 -7.31
N MET A 121 -6.17 -2.28 -7.82
CA MET A 121 -7.17 -3.04 -7.07
C MET A 121 -6.67 -4.44 -6.68
N VAL A 122 -6.02 -5.15 -7.61
CA VAL A 122 -5.40 -6.46 -7.32
C VAL A 122 -4.36 -6.34 -6.22
N THR A 123 -3.55 -5.28 -6.29
CA THR A 123 -2.53 -5.00 -5.29
C THR A 123 -3.12 -4.64 -3.93
N ALA A 124 -4.21 -3.87 -3.89
CA ALA A 124 -4.86 -3.48 -2.65
C ALA A 124 -5.34 -4.70 -1.84
N PHE A 125 -5.80 -5.75 -2.52
CA PHE A 125 -6.30 -6.97 -1.87
C PHE A 125 -5.25 -8.09 -1.72
N ILE A 126 -3.97 -7.85 -2.07
CA ILE A 126 -2.95 -8.89 -1.96
C ILE A 126 -2.44 -9.05 -0.53
N CYS A 127 -2.85 -10.14 0.13
CA CYS A 127 -2.39 -10.51 1.48
C CYS A 127 -1.78 -11.92 1.56
N HIS A 128 -1.77 -12.66 0.45
CA HIS A 128 -1.41 -14.08 0.37
C HIS A 128 -0.05 -14.43 0.99
N TYR A 129 0.96 -13.57 0.82
CA TYR A 129 2.31 -13.79 1.34
C TYR A 129 2.42 -13.76 2.88
N SER A 130 1.40 -13.24 3.57
CA SER A 130 1.35 -13.14 5.04
C SER A 130 0.45 -14.21 5.68
N ILE A 131 -0.29 -14.99 4.89
CA ILE A 131 -1.25 -15.97 5.43
C ILE A 131 -0.52 -17.04 6.25
N HIS A 132 0.50 -17.70 5.70
CA HIS A 132 1.22 -18.78 6.39
C HIS A 132 1.95 -18.31 7.66
N PRO A 133 2.70 -17.19 7.67
CA PRO A 133 3.28 -16.67 8.91
C PRO A 133 2.24 -16.39 10.01
N ILE A 134 1.06 -15.86 9.65
CA ILE A 134 -0.02 -15.58 10.61
C ILE A 134 -0.65 -16.89 11.11
N GLU A 135 -0.84 -17.86 10.23
CA GLU A 135 -1.41 -19.18 10.57
C GLU A 135 -0.54 -19.92 11.58
N ASN A 136 0.77 -19.91 11.38
CA ASN A 136 1.73 -20.58 12.26
C ASN A 136 1.77 -20.00 13.69
N GLU A 137 1.31 -18.76 13.88
CA GLU A 137 1.27 -18.08 15.19
C GLU A 137 -0.14 -18.14 15.83
N LEU A 138 -1.14 -18.65 15.10
CA LEU A 138 -2.50 -18.72 15.59
C LEU A 138 -2.68 -19.89 16.56
N LYS A 139 -3.37 -19.63 17.68
CA LYS A 139 -3.69 -20.68 18.67
C LYS A 139 -4.58 -21.79 18.09
N ASP A 140 -5.48 -21.43 17.18
CA ASP A 140 -6.44 -22.32 16.54
C ASP A 140 -6.50 -22.02 15.04
N THR A 141 -5.81 -22.84 14.24
CA THR A 141 -5.69 -22.67 12.78
C THR A 141 -7.03 -22.85 12.06
N THR A 142 -8.02 -23.50 12.66
CA THR A 142 -9.35 -23.69 12.04
C THR A 142 -10.08 -22.36 11.81
N GLN A 143 -9.72 -21.32 12.56
CA GLN A 143 -10.32 -19.99 12.47
C GLN A 143 -9.76 -19.15 11.31
N MET A 144 -8.68 -19.58 10.65
CA MET A 144 -8.00 -18.82 9.60
C MET A 144 -8.96 -18.33 8.50
N LYS A 145 -9.87 -19.19 8.04
CA LYS A 145 -10.87 -18.81 7.01
C LYS A 145 -11.79 -17.68 7.49
N SER A 146 -12.22 -17.72 8.75
CA SER A 146 -13.08 -16.69 9.34
C SER A 146 -12.33 -15.37 9.50
N ILE A 147 -11.07 -15.43 9.95
CA ILE A 147 -10.18 -14.28 10.09
C ILE A 147 -10.01 -13.61 8.72
N VAL A 148 -9.60 -14.36 7.70
CA VAL A 148 -9.40 -13.82 6.34
C VAL A 148 -10.69 -13.17 5.80
N ARG A 149 -11.84 -13.82 5.94
CA ARG A 149 -13.12 -13.26 5.47
C ARG A 149 -13.49 -11.97 6.18
N THR A 150 -13.29 -11.91 7.50
CA THR A 150 -13.59 -10.72 8.31
C THR A 150 -12.63 -9.58 7.96
N SER A 151 -11.33 -9.88 7.82
CA SER A 151 -10.31 -8.90 7.43
C SER A 151 -10.57 -8.33 6.03
N LEU A 152 -10.94 -9.16 5.05
CA LEU A 152 -11.30 -8.69 3.71
C LEU A 152 -12.55 -7.80 3.72
N GLY A 153 -13.55 -8.14 4.52
CA GLY A 153 -14.75 -7.31 4.70
C GLY A 153 -14.43 -5.94 5.29
N LEU A 154 -13.67 -5.89 6.39
CA LEU A 154 -13.22 -4.64 7.01
C LEU A 154 -12.37 -3.80 6.06
N CYS A 155 -11.44 -4.43 5.36
CA CYS A 155 -10.57 -3.79 4.37
C CYS A 155 -11.38 -3.16 3.23
N THR A 156 -12.39 -3.87 2.72
CA THR A 156 -13.29 -3.37 1.67
C THR A 156 -14.06 -2.13 2.14
N ILE A 157 -14.60 -2.15 3.37
CA ILE A 157 -15.32 -1.00 3.94
C ILE A 157 -14.40 0.22 4.04
N VAL A 158 -13.18 0.03 4.55
CA VAL A 158 -12.19 1.11 4.68
C VAL A 158 -11.81 1.67 3.30
N TYR A 159 -11.53 0.82 2.31
CA TYR A 159 -11.17 1.27 0.96
C TYR A 159 -12.30 2.04 0.27
N ILE A 160 -13.54 1.54 0.35
CA ILE A 160 -14.70 2.23 -0.22
C ILE A 160 -14.89 3.58 0.49
N ALA A 161 -14.83 3.62 1.82
CA ALA A 161 -15.00 4.86 2.58
C ALA A 161 -13.90 5.88 2.25
N THR A 162 -12.62 5.46 2.25
CA THR A 162 -11.50 6.32 1.87
C THR A 162 -11.65 6.86 0.47
N SER A 163 -11.93 6.00 -0.51
CA SER A 163 -12.08 6.41 -1.91
C SER A 163 -13.27 7.37 -2.08
N PHE A 164 -14.40 7.07 -1.45
CA PHE A 164 -15.60 7.91 -1.54
C PHE A 164 -15.39 9.29 -0.92
N PHE A 165 -14.94 9.37 0.34
CA PHE A 165 -14.78 10.65 1.02
C PHE A 165 -13.58 11.45 0.51
N GLY A 166 -12.49 10.79 0.12
CA GLY A 166 -11.35 11.45 -0.51
C GLY A 166 -11.74 12.07 -1.86
N PHE A 167 -12.43 11.31 -2.70
CA PHE A 167 -12.90 11.82 -3.99
C PHE A 167 -14.01 12.88 -3.83
N LEU A 168 -14.87 12.76 -2.81
CA LEU A 168 -15.84 13.81 -2.47
C LEU A 168 -15.14 15.13 -2.12
N LEU A 169 -14.02 15.07 -1.40
CA LEU A 169 -13.28 16.23 -0.92
C LEU A 169 -12.49 16.95 -2.03
N PHE A 170 -11.85 16.20 -2.93
CA PHE A 170 -10.93 16.76 -3.93
C PHE A 170 -11.45 16.68 -5.37
N GLY A 171 -12.44 15.83 -5.66
CA GLY A 171 -13.03 15.69 -6.98
C GLY A 171 -12.01 15.34 -8.07
N GLU A 172 -12.08 16.04 -9.20
CA GLU A 172 -11.19 15.82 -10.35
C GLU A 172 -9.72 16.21 -10.06
N ASP A 173 -9.45 16.96 -8.98
CA ASP A 173 -8.10 17.39 -8.56
C ASP A 173 -7.42 16.39 -7.60
N THR A 174 -7.96 15.17 -7.47
CA THR A 174 -7.37 14.11 -6.64
C THR A 174 -6.02 13.68 -7.23
N LEU A 175 -4.95 13.75 -6.44
CA LEU A 175 -3.60 13.34 -6.83
C LEU A 175 -3.40 11.82 -6.67
N ASP A 176 -2.35 11.29 -7.30
CA ASP A 176 -1.94 9.88 -7.17
C ASP A 176 -1.70 9.50 -5.69
N ASP A 177 -1.08 10.40 -4.93
CA ASP A 177 -1.04 10.37 -3.47
C ASP A 177 -2.04 11.38 -2.89
N VAL A 178 -3.21 10.88 -2.48
CA VAL A 178 -4.26 11.73 -1.89
C VAL A 178 -3.81 12.45 -0.62
N LEU A 179 -2.75 11.99 0.06
CA LEU A 179 -2.23 12.69 1.24
C LEU A 179 -1.52 13.99 0.87
N ALA A 180 -1.00 14.09 -0.35
CA ALA A 180 -0.43 15.33 -0.87
C ALA A 180 -1.51 16.39 -1.09
N ASN A 181 -2.78 16.02 -1.30
CA ASN A 181 -3.88 16.98 -1.36
C ASN A 181 -4.21 17.65 0.00
N PHE A 182 -3.67 17.13 1.11
CA PHE A 182 -3.83 17.72 2.46
C PHE A 182 -2.66 18.65 2.83
N ASP A 183 -1.91 19.17 1.87
CA ASP A 183 -0.67 19.94 2.07
C ASP A 183 -0.86 21.40 2.52
N ALA A 184 -1.96 22.07 2.15
CA ALA A 184 -2.21 23.46 2.56
C ALA A 184 -3.72 23.81 2.67
N ASP A 185 -3.99 24.91 3.37
CA ASP A 185 -5.27 25.30 3.97
C ASP A 185 -6.52 25.01 3.11
N LEU A 186 -7.31 24.03 3.55
CA LEU A 186 -8.60 23.68 2.95
C LEU A 186 -9.66 24.78 3.15
N GLY A 187 -9.31 25.90 3.80
CA GLY A 187 -10.04 27.17 3.82
C GLY A 187 -11.22 27.22 4.78
N PHE A 188 -11.34 26.27 5.71
CA PHE A 188 -12.61 25.99 6.37
C PHE A 188 -12.67 26.26 7.88
N THR A 189 -11.56 26.38 8.62
CA THR A 189 -11.60 26.66 10.08
C THR A 189 -10.26 27.13 10.64
N VAL A 190 -10.28 27.75 11.83
CA VAL A 190 -9.09 27.99 12.68
C VAL A 190 -8.28 26.70 12.95
N TYR A 191 -8.90 25.52 12.80
CA TYR A 191 -8.28 24.21 13.02
C TYR A 191 -8.00 23.42 11.72
N GLY A 192 -8.15 24.01 10.53
CA GLY A 192 -8.00 23.31 9.24
C GLY A 192 -6.61 22.67 9.06
N SER A 193 -5.56 23.42 9.36
CA SER A 193 -4.18 22.92 9.36
C SER A 193 -3.96 21.76 10.33
N LEU A 194 -4.57 21.81 11.52
CA LEU A 194 -4.45 20.75 12.53
C LEU A 194 -5.08 19.45 12.03
N LEU A 195 -6.26 19.52 11.41
CA LEU A 195 -6.95 18.33 10.89
C LEU A 195 -6.19 17.70 9.71
N ASN A 196 -5.59 18.51 8.85
CA ASN A 196 -4.72 18.04 7.77
C ASN A 196 -3.49 17.30 8.33
N ASP A 197 -2.83 17.88 9.33
CA ASP A 197 -1.70 17.24 10.00
C ASP A 197 -2.11 15.93 10.68
N ILE A 198 -3.28 15.88 11.31
CA ILE A 198 -3.83 14.65 11.91
C ILE A 198 -4.03 13.58 10.83
N VAL A 199 -4.60 13.91 9.68
CA VAL A 199 -4.79 12.98 8.55
C VAL A 199 -3.45 12.43 8.07
N ARG A 200 -2.49 13.32 7.78
CA ARG A 200 -1.16 12.99 7.26
C ARG A 200 -0.34 12.15 8.24
N ILE A 201 -0.27 12.57 9.51
CA ILE A 201 0.47 11.87 10.57
C ILE A 201 -0.19 10.53 10.89
N SER A 202 -1.53 10.47 10.97
CA SER A 202 -2.23 9.22 11.27
C SER A 202 -1.97 8.16 10.20
N TYR A 203 -2.00 8.53 8.92
CA TYR A 203 -1.70 7.58 7.85
C TYR A 203 -0.21 7.23 7.76
N THR A 204 0.68 8.19 7.99
CA THR A 204 2.13 7.93 8.10
C THR A 204 2.42 6.93 9.21
N LEU A 205 1.81 7.12 10.38
CA LEU A 205 1.92 6.20 11.51
C LEU A 205 1.33 4.82 11.16
N HIS A 206 0.18 4.78 10.49
CA HIS A 206 -0.40 3.52 9.98
C HIS A 206 0.62 2.74 9.15
N LEU A 207 1.24 3.37 8.15
CA LEU A 207 2.25 2.75 7.28
C LEU A 207 3.50 2.29 8.04
N MET A 208 4.03 3.13 8.95
CA MET A 208 5.18 2.78 9.79
C MET A 208 4.91 1.54 10.64
N LEU A 209 3.67 1.35 11.11
CA LEU A 209 3.26 0.21 11.93
C LEU A 209 2.91 -1.05 11.12
N VAL A 210 2.47 -0.93 9.86
CA VAL A 210 2.28 -2.08 8.95
C VAL A 210 3.61 -2.57 8.38
N PHE A 211 4.56 -1.66 8.11
CA PHE A 211 5.85 -1.95 7.49
C PHE A 211 6.55 -3.21 8.05
N PRO A 212 6.66 -3.41 9.37
CA PRO A 212 7.41 -4.53 9.94
C PRO A 212 6.75 -5.89 9.68
N ILE A 213 5.42 -5.91 9.56
CA ILE A 213 4.66 -7.14 9.30
C ILE A 213 4.97 -7.64 7.88
N ILE A 214 4.93 -6.73 6.89
CA ILE A 214 5.27 -7.07 5.50
C ILE A 214 6.77 -7.40 5.38
N PHE A 215 7.62 -6.62 6.07
CA PHE A 215 9.07 -6.86 6.09
C PHE A 215 9.40 -8.23 6.69
N TYR A 216 8.69 -8.64 7.74
CA TYR A 216 8.84 -9.94 8.36
C TYR A 216 8.58 -11.07 7.36
N SER A 217 7.44 -11.02 6.64
CA SER A 217 7.10 -11.99 5.60
C SER A 217 8.15 -12.00 4.49
N LEU A 218 8.60 -10.83 4.02
CA LEU A 218 9.65 -10.73 3.00
C LEU A 218 10.96 -11.40 3.46
N ARG A 219 11.40 -11.10 4.68
CA ARG A 219 12.63 -11.64 5.25
C ARG A 219 12.59 -13.16 5.36
N LEU A 220 11.48 -13.73 5.84
CA LEU A 220 11.33 -15.19 5.94
C LEU A 220 11.31 -15.86 4.57
N ASN A 221 10.57 -15.32 3.61
CA ASN A 221 10.52 -15.89 2.26
C ASN A 221 11.88 -15.81 1.56
N LEU A 222 12.62 -14.70 1.73
CA LEU A 222 13.95 -14.55 1.17
C LEU A 222 14.97 -15.49 1.84
N ASP A 223 14.94 -15.61 3.17
CA ASP A 223 15.82 -16.55 3.89
C ASP A 223 15.56 -18.00 3.46
N GLY A 224 14.30 -18.40 3.34
CA GLY A 224 13.93 -19.74 2.87
C GLY A 224 14.37 -20.00 1.42
N LEU A 225 14.38 -18.98 0.57
CA LEU A 225 14.84 -19.08 -0.82
C LEU A 225 16.36 -19.20 -0.91
N ILE A 226 17.12 -18.38 -0.17
CA ILE A 226 18.59 -18.33 -0.26
C ILE A 226 19.24 -19.44 0.57
N PHE A 227 18.65 -19.80 1.72
CA PHE A 227 19.22 -20.73 2.69
C PHE A 227 18.23 -21.86 3.07
N PRO A 228 17.80 -22.70 2.11
CA PRO A 228 16.73 -23.68 2.32
C PRO A 228 17.07 -24.78 3.35
N HIS A 229 18.35 -25.07 3.58
CA HIS A 229 18.81 -26.14 4.48
C HIS A 229 19.41 -25.63 5.80
N ALA A 230 19.35 -24.32 6.04
CA ALA A 230 19.93 -23.72 7.22
C ALA A 230 18.98 -23.78 8.42
N VAL A 231 19.53 -23.57 9.62
CA VAL A 231 18.75 -23.48 10.87
C VAL A 231 17.74 -22.34 10.81
N PRO A 232 16.64 -22.38 11.57
CA PRO A 232 15.66 -21.29 11.62
C PRO A 232 16.30 -19.91 11.87
N LEU A 233 15.87 -18.90 11.10
CA LEU A 233 16.45 -17.55 11.11
C LEU A 233 16.44 -16.89 12.50
N VAL A 234 15.49 -17.24 13.34
CA VAL A 234 15.37 -16.73 14.71
C VAL A 234 16.61 -17.08 15.55
N LEU A 235 17.24 -18.23 15.28
CA LEU A 235 18.40 -18.75 16.02
C LEU A 235 19.73 -18.15 15.54
N ASP A 236 19.86 -17.81 14.26
CA ASP A 236 21.09 -17.21 13.71
C ASP A 236 21.01 -15.68 13.68
N GLY A 237 21.55 -15.04 14.72
CA GLY A 237 21.56 -13.58 14.86
C GLY A 237 22.37 -12.84 13.79
N LYS A 238 23.47 -13.43 13.29
CA LYS A 238 24.33 -12.78 12.28
C LYS A 238 23.61 -12.75 10.95
N ARG A 239 23.03 -13.89 10.55
CA ARG A 239 22.23 -13.99 9.32
C ARG A 239 20.97 -13.14 9.40
N PHE A 240 20.27 -13.16 10.53
CA PHE A 240 19.12 -12.30 10.76
C PHE A 240 19.46 -10.82 10.51
N PHE A 241 20.54 -10.33 11.13
CA PHE A 241 20.96 -8.95 10.97
C PHE A 241 21.42 -8.65 9.53
N GLY A 242 22.23 -9.53 8.93
CA GLY A 242 22.71 -9.35 7.55
C GLY A 242 21.58 -9.27 6.52
N VAL A 243 20.61 -10.18 6.59
CA VAL A 243 19.44 -10.17 5.70
C VAL A 243 18.58 -8.94 5.97
N THR A 244 18.34 -8.56 7.22
CA THR A 244 17.57 -7.35 7.56
C THR A 244 18.24 -6.09 7.01
N VAL A 245 19.54 -5.90 7.23
CA VAL A 245 20.27 -4.71 6.73
C VAL A 245 20.29 -4.69 5.21
N GLY A 246 20.56 -5.81 4.56
CA GLY A 246 20.56 -5.91 3.09
C GLY A 246 19.18 -5.58 2.49
N LEU A 247 18.11 -6.16 3.04
CA LEU A 247 16.75 -5.87 2.60
C LEU A 247 16.34 -4.42 2.85
N MET A 248 16.66 -3.86 4.02
CA MET A 248 16.34 -2.46 4.33
C MET A 248 17.10 -1.51 3.40
N GLY A 249 18.37 -1.79 3.11
CA GLY A 249 19.17 -1.05 2.14
C GLY A 249 18.56 -1.08 0.74
N LEU A 250 18.10 -2.26 0.28
CA LEU A 250 17.42 -2.38 -1.01
C LEU A 250 16.13 -1.58 -1.07
N VAL A 251 15.30 -1.65 -0.02
CA VAL A 251 14.04 -0.89 0.06
C VAL A 251 14.31 0.62 0.07
N LEU A 252 15.32 1.07 0.83
CA LEU A 252 15.77 2.47 0.87
C LEU A 252 16.23 2.98 -0.49
N ILE A 253 17.06 2.20 -1.18
CA ILE A 253 17.52 2.51 -2.54
C ILE A 253 16.30 2.62 -3.46
N GLY A 254 15.41 1.62 -3.46
CA GLY A 254 14.19 1.64 -4.26
C GLY A 254 13.33 2.88 -4.02
N ALA A 255 13.18 3.31 -2.77
CA ALA A 255 12.36 4.48 -2.42
C ALA A 255 12.94 5.81 -2.93
N ASN A 256 14.25 5.90 -3.12
CA ASN A 256 14.91 7.08 -3.68
C ASN A 256 14.87 7.11 -5.21
N PHE A 257 14.82 5.94 -5.88
CA PHE A 257 14.84 5.86 -7.34
C PHE A 257 13.46 5.87 -8.00
N VAL A 258 12.41 5.46 -7.28
CA VAL A 258 11.05 5.43 -7.83
C VAL A 258 10.39 6.80 -7.60
N PRO A 259 10.03 7.54 -8.67
CA PRO A 259 9.54 8.90 -8.56
C PRO A 259 8.03 9.00 -8.29
N ASN A 260 7.25 7.97 -8.65
CA ASN A 260 5.79 7.97 -8.49
C ASN A 260 5.30 6.62 -7.93
N ILE A 261 4.46 6.69 -6.88
CA ILE A 261 3.81 5.53 -6.26
C ILE A 261 2.83 4.82 -7.20
N TRP A 262 2.16 5.54 -8.09
CA TRP A 262 1.20 5.04 -9.06
C TRP A 262 1.86 4.01 -9.98
N MET A 263 3.00 4.37 -10.60
CA MET A 263 3.79 3.44 -11.43
C MET A 263 4.20 2.19 -10.65
N ALA A 264 4.60 2.34 -9.39
CA ALA A 264 5.00 1.20 -8.57
C ALA A 264 3.83 0.25 -8.27
N PHE A 265 2.63 0.78 -8.02
CA PHE A 265 1.42 -0.01 -7.81
C PHE A 265 0.94 -0.69 -9.09
N GLN A 266 0.92 0.01 -10.22
CA GLN A 266 0.57 -0.56 -11.52
C GLN A 266 1.48 -1.73 -11.88
N PHE A 267 2.79 -1.51 -11.83
CA PHE A 267 3.77 -2.53 -12.19
C PHE A 267 3.72 -3.74 -11.24
N THR A 268 3.72 -3.50 -9.92
CA THR A 268 3.66 -4.58 -8.93
C THR A 268 2.35 -5.36 -9.03
N GLY A 269 1.26 -4.66 -9.32
CA GLY A 269 -0.07 -5.22 -9.49
C GLY A 269 -0.19 -6.13 -10.69
N ALA A 270 0.23 -5.63 -11.85
CA ALA A 270 0.14 -6.35 -13.12
C ALA A 270 1.10 -7.55 -13.18
N THR A 271 2.10 -7.62 -12.31
CA THR A 271 3.11 -8.70 -12.32
C THR A 271 2.99 -9.60 -11.09
N ALA A 272 3.60 -9.21 -9.98
CA ALA A 272 3.76 -10.02 -8.79
C ALA A 272 2.42 -10.31 -8.09
N ALA A 273 1.54 -9.32 -7.97
CA ALA A 273 0.26 -9.50 -7.28
C ALA A 273 -0.68 -10.41 -8.08
N VAL A 274 -0.78 -10.23 -9.40
CA VAL A 274 -1.55 -11.15 -10.25
C VAL A 274 -0.97 -12.57 -10.21
N ALA A 275 0.36 -12.73 -10.24
CA ALA A 275 1.00 -14.04 -10.17
C ALA A 275 0.66 -14.77 -8.86
N ILE A 276 0.84 -14.09 -7.72
CA ILE A 276 0.62 -14.67 -6.38
C ILE A 276 -0.88 -14.88 -6.10
N GLY A 277 -1.73 -13.93 -6.47
CA GLY A 277 -3.15 -13.95 -6.13
C GLY A 277 -3.99 -14.84 -7.04
N PHE A 278 -3.60 -15.01 -8.31
CA PHE A 278 -4.43 -15.71 -9.29
C PHE A 278 -3.71 -16.85 -10.01
N ILE A 279 -2.50 -16.62 -10.54
CA ILE A 279 -1.84 -17.61 -11.39
C ILE A 279 -1.33 -18.80 -10.59
N PHE A 280 -0.51 -18.59 -9.55
CA PHE A 280 0.07 -19.70 -8.79
C PHE A 280 -0.99 -20.57 -8.08
N PRO A 281 -2.00 -20.01 -7.39
CA PRO A 281 -3.06 -20.83 -6.79
C PRO A 281 -3.80 -21.67 -7.84
N ALA A 282 -4.11 -21.09 -9.02
CA ALA A 282 -4.79 -21.81 -10.09
C ALA A 282 -3.91 -22.92 -10.69
N VAL A 283 -2.62 -22.68 -10.90
CA VAL A 283 -1.68 -23.71 -11.39
C VAL A 283 -1.54 -24.84 -10.38
N ILE A 284 -1.47 -24.55 -9.08
CA ILE A 284 -1.43 -25.56 -8.02
C ILE A 284 -2.69 -26.43 -8.04
N ALA A 285 -3.87 -25.81 -8.16
CA ALA A 285 -5.14 -26.54 -8.24
C ALA A 285 -5.27 -27.40 -9.51
N LEU A 286 -4.70 -26.95 -10.64
CA LEU A 286 -4.69 -27.71 -11.90
C LEU A 286 -3.70 -28.88 -11.87
N ARG A 287 -2.55 -28.70 -11.21
CA ARG A 287 -1.51 -29.72 -11.05
C ARG A 287 -1.73 -30.61 -9.82
N ASP A 288 -2.93 -30.62 -9.28
CA ASP A 288 -3.26 -31.37 -8.09
C ASP A 288 -3.08 -32.88 -8.32
N VAL A 289 -2.00 -33.42 -7.74
CA VAL A 289 -1.61 -34.83 -7.82
C VAL A 289 -2.54 -35.72 -6.98
N HIS A 290 -3.19 -35.16 -5.96
CA HIS A 290 -4.02 -35.91 -5.02
C HIS A 290 -5.52 -35.92 -5.42
N GLU A 291 -5.86 -35.35 -6.58
CA GLU A 291 -7.22 -35.27 -7.14
C GLU A 291 -8.28 -34.73 -6.17
N VAL A 292 -7.88 -33.83 -5.27
CA VAL A 292 -8.75 -33.12 -4.33
C VAL A 292 -9.61 -32.08 -5.07
N ALA A 293 -9.08 -31.48 -6.14
CA ALA A 293 -9.75 -30.46 -6.93
C ALA A 293 -10.88 -31.02 -7.82
N SER A 294 -12.08 -30.46 -7.70
CA SER A 294 -13.24 -30.86 -8.51
C SER A 294 -13.13 -30.36 -9.97
N LYS A 295 -13.97 -30.90 -10.86
CA LYS A 295 -14.09 -30.40 -12.25
C LYS A 295 -14.44 -28.90 -12.31
N LYS A 296 -15.20 -28.40 -11.33
CA LYS A 296 -15.54 -26.97 -11.22
C LYS A 296 -14.31 -26.14 -10.83
N ASP A 297 -13.51 -26.62 -9.89
CA ASP A 297 -12.29 -25.93 -9.43
C ASP A 297 -11.25 -25.85 -10.55
N ARG A 298 -11.14 -26.90 -11.37
CA ARG A 298 -10.28 -26.89 -12.57
C ARG A 298 -10.76 -25.88 -13.61
N ALA A 299 -12.07 -25.80 -13.86
CA ALA A 299 -12.63 -24.82 -14.79
C ALA A 299 -12.42 -23.37 -14.28
N LEU A 300 -12.65 -23.14 -12.98
CA LEU A 300 -12.38 -21.86 -12.33
C LEU A 300 -10.89 -21.48 -12.40
N SER A 301 -9.99 -22.44 -12.21
CA SER A 301 -8.54 -22.21 -12.30
C SER A 301 -8.11 -21.76 -13.69
N TRP A 302 -8.62 -22.41 -14.75
CA TRP A 302 -8.38 -21.97 -16.12
C TRP A 302 -8.91 -20.55 -16.39
N LEU A 303 -10.11 -20.25 -15.88
CA LEU A 303 -10.69 -18.91 -15.99
C LEU A 303 -9.84 -17.87 -15.26
N MET A 304 -9.37 -18.17 -14.04
CA MET A 304 -8.50 -17.29 -13.26
C MET A 304 -7.21 -16.99 -14.00
N ILE A 305 -6.54 -17.99 -14.59
CA ILE A 305 -5.32 -17.80 -15.37
C ILE A 305 -5.59 -16.92 -16.59
N PHE A 306 -6.68 -17.19 -17.32
CA PHE A 306 -7.04 -16.40 -18.50
C PHE A 306 -7.29 -14.92 -18.14
N LEU A 307 -8.07 -14.66 -17.09
CA LEU A 307 -8.34 -13.29 -16.62
C LEU A 307 -7.08 -12.61 -16.11
N ALA A 308 -6.23 -13.34 -15.38
CA ALA A 308 -4.96 -12.84 -14.87
C ALA A 308 -4.01 -12.41 -16.01
N VAL A 309 -3.80 -13.29 -16.99
CA VAL A 309 -2.89 -13.02 -18.11
C VAL A 309 -3.44 -11.90 -19.00
N SER A 310 -4.73 -11.91 -19.32
CA SER A 310 -5.34 -10.85 -20.13
C SER A 310 -5.28 -9.49 -19.45
N SER A 311 -5.68 -9.39 -18.17
CA SER A 311 -5.62 -8.12 -17.43
C SER A 311 -4.19 -7.60 -17.27
N SER A 312 -3.22 -8.47 -16.98
CA SER A 312 -1.81 -8.10 -16.89
C SER A 312 -1.25 -7.61 -18.22
N THR A 313 -1.62 -8.26 -19.33
CA THR A 313 -1.18 -7.86 -20.67
C THR A 313 -1.73 -6.49 -21.03
N VAL A 314 -3.01 -6.24 -20.77
CA VAL A 314 -3.64 -4.93 -21.02
C VAL A 314 -3.00 -3.84 -20.17
N ALA A 315 -2.81 -4.10 -18.87
CA ALA A 315 -2.18 -3.15 -17.96
C ALA A 315 -0.77 -2.78 -18.38
N ILE A 316 0.11 -3.78 -18.61
CA ILE A 316 1.50 -3.55 -19.02
C ILE A 316 1.54 -2.81 -20.37
N SER A 317 0.66 -3.17 -21.31
CA SER A 317 0.61 -2.48 -22.61
C SER A 317 0.18 -1.03 -22.47
N SER A 318 -0.79 -0.73 -21.59
CA SER A 318 -1.22 0.63 -21.29
C SER A 318 -0.12 1.43 -20.60
N ASP A 319 0.57 0.85 -19.62
CA ASP A 319 1.66 1.52 -18.91
C ASP A 319 2.83 1.84 -19.86
N ILE A 320 3.17 0.91 -20.76
CA ILE A 320 4.19 1.15 -21.79
C ILE A 320 3.77 2.27 -22.75
N TYR A 321 2.49 2.31 -23.13
CA TYR A 321 1.96 3.34 -24.01
C TYR A 321 2.06 4.73 -23.36
N ASP A 322 1.63 4.86 -22.09
CA ASP A 322 1.68 6.11 -21.33
C ASP A 322 3.13 6.59 -21.05
N ILE A 323 4.12 5.69 -21.03
CA ILE A 323 5.54 6.07 -20.88
C ILE A 323 6.13 6.58 -22.21
N ILE A 324 5.64 6.07 -23.35
CA ILE A 324 6.22 6.34 -24.68
C ILE A 324 5.55 7.55 -25.36
N HIS A 325 4.31 7.90 -25.01
CA HIS A 325 3.53 8.98 -25.64
C HIS A 325 3.03 10.00 -24.63
#